data_AF-X1LWM8-F1
#
_entry.id   AF-X1LWM8-F1
#
_cell.length_a   1.000
_cell.length_b   1.000
_cell.length_c   1.000
_cell.angle_alpha   90.00
_cell.angle_beta   90.00
_cell.angle_gamma   90.00
#
_symmetry.space_group_name_H-M   'P 1'
#
loop_
_entity.id
_entity.type
_entity.pdbx_description
1 polymer ?
#
loop_
_entity_poly.entity_id
_entity_poly.type
_entity_poly.pdbx_seq_one_letter_code
_entity_poly.pdbx_strand_id
1 'polypeptide(L)'
;ERLGGIKPIRVSTRLIAATNKNLEELTAKEAFRDDLYYRLNVVSIPLPPLRERKEDIPLLVDHFLKEHNKGSDRKVKGVSSRALKLLMDHDWPGNVRELENVIERAAIVDGLSHHVFPGTGFSTDKYGTVTLSNCPN
;
A
#
# COMPACT_ATOMS: atom_id res chain seq x y z
N GLU A 1 -17.84 19.92 -21.70
CA GLU A 1 -17.77 20.71 -22.96
C GLU A 1 -16.37 20.55 -23.54
N ARG A 2 -16.20 20.49 -24.87
CA ARG A 2 -14.87 20.75 -25.44
C ARG A 2 -14.59 22.23 -25.27
N LEU A 3 -13.41 22.63 -24.83
CA LEU A 3 -13.01 24.04 -24.86
C LEU A 3 -13.05 24.50 -26.34
N GLY A 4 -14.01 25.37 -26.69
CA GLY A 4 -14.29 25.83 -28.06
C GLY A 4 -15.47 25.17 -28.79
N GLY A 5 -16.23 24.28 -28.16
CA GLY A 5 -17.42 23.65 -28.76
C GLY A 5 -18.73 24.31 -28.33
N ILE A 6 -19.52 24.79 -29.30
CA ILE A 6 -20.79 25.53 -29.08
C ILE A 6 -21.98 24.64 -28.66
N LYS A 7 -21.84 23.31 -28.72
CA LYS A 7 -22.94 22.36 -28.46
C LYS A 7 -22.69 21.59 -27.16
N PRO A 8 -23.59 21.67 -26.17
CA PRO A 8 -23.47 20.89 -24.94
C PRO A 8 -23.70 19.40 -25.23
N ILE A 9 -22.85 18.56 -24.65
CA ILE A 9 -22.95 17.10 -24.73
C ILE A 9 -23.61 16.60 -23.46
N ARG A 10 -24.72 15.87 -23.57
CA ARG A 10 -25.32 15.17 -22.42
C ARG A 10 -24.41 14.02 -22.03
N VAL A 11 -23.97 14.01 -20.78
CA VAL A 11 -23.12 12.95 -20.23
C VAL A 11 -23.80 12.35 -19.01
N SER A 12 -23.89 11.03 -18.97
CA SER A 12 -24.33 10.27 -17.80
C SER A 12 -23.10 9.63 -17.18
N THR A 13 -22.60 10.18 -16.08
CA THR A 13 -21.38 9.70 -15.41
C THR A 13 -21.61 9.51 -13.92
N ARG A 14 -20.91 8.53 -13.36
CA ARG A 14 -20.75 8.38 -11.92
C ARG A 14 -19.42 9.02 -11.52
N LEU A 15 -19.47 10.06 -10.69
CA LEU A 15 -18.28 10.74 -10.20
C LEU A 15 -17.81 10.08 -8.90
N ILE A 16 -16.53 9.70 -8.84
CA ILE A 16 -15.85 9.24 -7.63
C ILE A 16 -14.64 10.16 -7.44
N ALA A 17 -14.58 10.83 -6.30
CA ALA A 17 -13.46 11.71 -5.93
C ALA A 17 -12.76 11.16 -4.69
N ALA A 18 -11.43 11.26 -4.65
CA ALA A 18 -10.62 10.86 -3.50
C ALA A 18 -9.58 11.97 -3.23
N THR A 19 -9.38 12.30 -1.96
CA THR A 19 -8.46 13.34 -1.52
C THR A 19 -7.79 12.92 -0.23
N ASN A 20 -6.50 13.21 -0.09
CA ASN A 20 -5.75 13.03 1.16
C ASN A 20 -5.77 14.30 2.03
N LYS A 21 -6.27 15.42 1.49
CA LYS A 21 -6.38 16.70 2.21
C LYS A 21 -7.79 16.84 2.77
N ASN A 22 -7.89 17.45 3.94
CA ASN A 22 -9.16 17.82 4.53
C ASN A 22 -9.83 18.93 3.67
N LEU A 23 -10.90 18.56 2.96
CA LEU A 23 -11.62 19.51 2.11
C LEU A 23 -12.33 20.59 2.93
N GLU A 24 -12.81 20.27 4.13
CA GLU A 24 -13.48 21.24 5.01
C GLU A 24 -12.54 22.38 5.39
N GLU A 25 -11.30 22.07 5.73
CA GLU A 25 -10.25 23.07 5.99
C GLU A 25 -9.87 23.89 4.76
N LEU A 26 -9.88 23.28 3.57
CA LEU A 26 -9.54 23.97 2.32
C LEU A 26 -10.67 24.89 1.85
N THR A 27 -11.92 24.50 2.09
CA THR A 27 -13.12 25.32 1.90
C THR A 27 -13.08 26.52 2.84
N ALA A 28 -12.75 26.32 4.13
CA ALA A 28 -12.60 27.42 5.08
C ALA A 28 -11.48 28.41 4.74
N LYS A 29 -10.47 27.98 3.97
CA LYS A 29 -9.35 28.81 3.49
C LYS A 29 -9.61 29.46 2.12
N GLU A 30 -10.84 29.37 1.58
CA GLU A 30 -11.22 29.80 0.22
C GLU A 30 -10.38 29.19 -0.91
N ALA A 31 -9.60 28.14 -0.62
CA ALA A 31 -8.77 27.43 -1.58
C ALA A 31 -9.57 26.35 -2.34
N PHE A 32 -10.78 26.06 -1.89
CA PHE A 32 -11.70 25.11 -2.52
C PHE A 32 -13.11 25.67 -2.54
N ARG A 33 -13.84 25.43 -3.63
CA ARG A 33 -15.19 25.97 -3.81
C ARG A 33 -16.22 25.23 -2.95
N ASP A 34 -16.98 25.98 -2.16
CA ASP A 34 -18.06 25.50 -1.31
C ASP A 34 -19.10 24.69 -2.09
N ASP A 35 -19.55 25.21 -3.25
CA ASP A 35 -20.60 24.59 -4.04
C ASP A 35 -20.21 23.20 -4.57
N LEU A 36 -18.92 22.98 -4.82
CA LEU A 36 -18.40 21.68 -5.21
C LEU A 36 -18.25 20.75 -3.99
N TYR A 37 -17.81 21.28 -2.85
CA TYR A 37 -17.69 20.49 -1.61
C TYR A 37 -19.03 19.88 -1.21
N TYR A 38 -20.10 20.67 -1.14
CA TYR A 38 -21.44 20.18 -0.77
C TYR A 38 -22.01 19.17 -1.76
N ARG A 39 -21.64 19.23 -3.05
CA ARG A 39 -22.06 18.25 -4.06
C ARG A 39 -21.27 16.94 -4.01
N LEU A 40 -20.00 17.01 -3.60
CA LEU A 40 -19.16 15.83 -3.45
C LEU A 40 -19.42 15.11 -2.12
N ASN A 41 -19.67 15.86 -1.05
CA ASN A 41 -19.78 15.35 0.31
C ASN A 41 -21.19 14.81 0.65
N VAL A 42 -21.82 14.09 -0.27
CA VAL A 42 -23.10 13.42 -0.02
C VAL A 42 -22.88 12.08 0.69
N VAL A 43 -21.83 11.36 0.30
CA VAL A 43 -21.39 10.11 0.94
C VAL A 43 -19.87 10.16 1.04
N SER A 44 -19.35 10.29 2.26
CA SER A 44 -17.92 10.23 2.53
C SER A 44 -17.58 8.89 3.17
N ILE A 45 -16.57 8.20 2.63
CA ILE A 45 -16.05 6.95 3.18
C ILE A 45 -14.65 7.24 3.70
N PRO A 46 -14.47 7.41 5.03
CA PRO A 46 -13.14 7.57 5.59
C PRO A 46 -12.37 6.26 5.44
N LEU A 47 -11.19 6.32 4.84
CA LEU A 47 -10.31 5.17 4.73
C LEU A 47 -9.35 5.18 5.93
N PRO A 48 -9.51 4.28 6.91
CA PRO A 48 -8.59 4.22 8.04
C PRO A 48 -7.19 3.84 7.56
N PRO A 49 -6.13 4.39 8.19
CA PRO A 49 -4.77 4.00 7.90
C PRO A 49 -4.52 2.55 8.27
N LEU A 50 -3.52 1.93 7.63
CA LEU A 50 -3.18 0.52 7.82
C LEU A 50 -2.80 0.19 9.27
N ARG A 51 -2.28 1.17 10.02
CA ARG A 51 -1.97 1.07 11.46
C ARG A 51 -3.19 0.77 12.34
N GLU A 52 -4.39 1.19 11.93
CA GLU A 52 -5.65 0.91 12.63
C GLU A 52 -6.25 -0.45 12.20
N ARG A 53 -5.70 -1.04 11.12
CA ARG A 53 -6.15 -2.30 10.50
C ARG A 53 -5.00 -3.29 10.34
N LYS A 54 -4.21 -3.47 11.41
CA LYS A 54 -3.05 -4.38 11.41
C LYS A 54 -3.43 -5.84 11.17
N GLU A 55 -4.68 -6.22 11.44
CA GLU A 55 -5.23 -7.55 11.19
C GLU A 55 -5.35 -7.90 9.71
N ASP A 56 -5.41 -6.90 8.82
CA ASP A 56 -5.47 -7.12 7.37
C ASP A 56 -4.07 -7.31 6.74
N ILE A 57 -2.99 -7.01 7.48
CA ILE A 57 -1.60 -7.10 6.98
C ILE A 57 -1.29 -8.51 6.45
N PRO A 58 -1.59 -9.63 7.16
CA PRO A 58 -1.32 -10.97 6.66
C PRO A 58 -2.02 -11.27 5.32
N LEU A 59 -3.27 -10.81 5.17
CA LEU A 59 -4.05 -11.03 3.95
C LEU A 59 -3.51 -10.20 2.77
N LEU A 60 -3.12 -8.95 3.05
CA LEU A 60 -2.49 -8.06 2.06
C LEU A 60 -1.14 -8.62 1.59
N VAL A 61 -0.33 -9.13 2.51
CA VAL A 61 0.96 -9.76 2.20
C VAL A 61 0.77 -10.96 1.27
N ASP A 62 -0.17 -11.86 1.57
CA ASP A 62 -0.47 -13.01 0.71
C ASP A 62 -0.98 -12.56 -0.68
N HIS A 63 -1.81 -11.52 -0.73
CA HIS A 63 -2.26 -10.93 -1.98
C HIS A 63 -1.09 -10.39 -2.82
N PHE A 64 -0.20 -9.58 -2.25
CA PHE A 64 0.95 -9.01 -2.97
C PHE A 64 1.92 -10.09 -3.44
N LEU A 65 2.18 -11.11 -2.63
CA LEU A 65 3.00 -12.25 -3.04
C LEU A 65 2.39 -13.00 -4.22
N LYS A 66 1.06 -13.21 -4.21
CA LYS A 66 0.35 -13.84 -5.34
C LYS A 66 0.41 -13.00 -6.60
N GLU A 67 0.21 -11.68 -6.51
CA GLU A 67 0.33 -10.78 -7.66
C GLU A 67 1.76 -10.77 -8.22
N HIS A 68 2.77 -10.70 -7.35
CA HIS A 68 4.17 -10.75 -7.75
C HIS A 68 4.53 -12.08 -8.45
N ASN A 69 4.06 -13.20 -7.91
CA ASN A 69 4.30 -14.54 -8.47
C ASN A 69 3.59 -14.78 -9.81
N LYS A 70 2.57 -13.98 -10.19
CA LYS A 70 1.95 -14.07 -11.53
C LYS A 70 2.85 -13.52 -12.63
N GLY A 71 3.67 -12.51 -12.31
CA GLY A 71 4.58 -11.86 -13.25
C GLY A 71 6.02 -12.40 -13.23
N SER A 72 6.35 -13.23 -12.24
CA SER A 72 7.71 -13.72 -12.01
C SER A 72 7.82 -15.24 -12.19
N ASP A 73 8.89 -15.71 -12.83
CA ASP A 73 9.20 -17.15 -12.93
C ASP A 73 9.52 -17.79 -11.57
N ARG A 74 9.83 -16.97 -10.57
CA ARG A 74 10.11 -17.41 -9.20
C ARG A 74 8.86 -17.32 -8.35
N LYS A 75 8.57 -18.40 -7.62
CA LYS A 75 7.41 -18.51 -6.75
C LYS A 75 7.83 -18.39 -5.30
N VAL A 76 7.63 -17.21 -4.71
CA VAL A 76 7.77 -17.02 -3.26
C VAL A 76 6.60 -17.74 -2.58
N LYS A 77 6.90 -18.72 -1.73
CA LYS A 77 5.88 -19.58 -1.10
C LYS A 77 5.14 -18.94 0.08
N GLY A 78 5.72 -17.91 0.69
CA GLY A 78 5.12 -17.22 1.84
C GLY A 78 6.13 -16.42 2.65
N VAL A 79 5.65 -15.82 3.74
CA VAL A 79 6.45 -15.05 4.70
C VAL A 79 6.63 -15.87 5.98
N SER A 80 7.82 -15.83 6.58
CA SER A 80 8.07 -16.50 7.87
C SER A 80 7.27 -15.83 9.00
N SER A 81 6.85 -16.60 10.01
CA SER A 81 6.05 -16.08 11.13
C SER A 81 6.75 -14.94 11.88
N ARG A 82 8.08 -14.93 11.92
CA ARG A 82 8.88 -13.86 12.50
C ARG A 82 8.83 -12.57 11.68
N ALA A 83 8.94 -12.68 10.36
CA ALA A 83 8.82 -11.54 9.46
C ALA A 83 7.38 -10.98 9.51
N LEU A 84 6.36 -11.84 9.55
CA LEU A 84 4.97 -11.40 9.70
C LEU A 84 4.75 -10.61 10.99
N LYS A 85 5.33 -11.05 12.11
CA LYS A 85 5.26 -10.32 13.38
C LYS A 85 5.88 -8.93 13.27
N LEU A 86 7.05 -8.81 12.64
CA LEU A 86 7.69 -7.51 12.42
C LEU A 86 6.86 -6.59 11.52
N LEU A 87 6.21 -7.15 10.50
CA LEU A 87 5.30 -6.38 9.63
C LEU A 87 4.07 -5.90 10.41
N MET A 88 3.55 -6.68 11.36
CA MET A 88 2.42 -6.27 12.21
C MET A 88 2.83 -5.24 13.28
N ASP A 89 4.05 -5.34 13.81
CA ASP A 89 4.54 -4.41 14.84
C ASP A 89 4.87 -3.01 14.26
N HIS A 90 5.08 -2.90 12.95
CA HIS A 90 5.37 -1.64 12.27
C HIS A 90 4.13 -0.74 12.07
N ASP A 91 4.33 0.58 12.03
CA ASP A 91 3.24 1.56 11.96
C ASP A 91 2.86 2.00 10.54
N TRP A 92 3.65 1.63 9.53
CA TRP A 92 3.36 1.86 8.10
C TRP A 92 2.91 3.29 7.76
N PRO A 93 3.77 4.31 7.92
CA PRO A 93 3.44 5.69 7.55
C PRO A 93 2.99 5.85 6.08
N GLY A 94 3.47 5.01 5.17
CA GLY A 94 3.03 4.96 3.77
C GLY A 94 1.88 3.98 3.49
N ASN A 95 1.27 3.42 4.54
CA ASN A 95 0.16 2.46 4.48
C ASN A 95 0.44 1.29 3.52
N VAL A 96 -0.56 0.92 2.72
CA VAL A 96 -0.53 -0.21 1.79
C VAL A 96 0.58 -0.07 0.74
N ARG A 97 0.89 1.15 0.28
CA ARG A 97 1.95 1.38 -0.71
C ARG A 97 3.34 1.07 -0.16
N GLU A 98 3.59 1.41 1.09
CA GLU A 98 4.87 1.09 1.73
C GLU A 98 5.00 -0.41 1.95
N LEU A 99 3.93 -1.06 2.42
CA LEU A 99 3.87 -2.51 2.59
C LEU A 99 4.17 -3.24 1.26
N GLU A 100 3.49 -2.88 0.18
CA GLU A 100 3.71 -3.41 -1.16
C GLU A 100 5.19 -3.27 -1.58
N ASN A 101 5.74 -2.06 -1.49
CA ASN A 101 7.14 -1.79 -1.84
C ASN A 101 8.15 -2.59 -1.00
N VAL A 102 7.84 -2.89 0.26
CA VAL A 102 8.70 -3.70 1.12
C VAL A 102 8.63 -5.17 0.72
N ILE A 103 7.43 -5.69 0.44
CA ILE A 103 7.22 -7.07 0.00
C ILE A 103 7.84 -7.33 -1.37
N GLU A 104 7.65 -6.43 -2.34
CA GLU A 104 8.30 -6.52 -3.65
C GLU A 104 9.82 -6.55 -3.53
N ARG A 105 10.39 -5.65 -2.72
CA ARG A 105 11.84 -5.62 -2.48
C ARG A 105 12.34 -6.90 -1.81
N ALA A 106 11.62 -7.41 -0.82
CA ALA A 106 11.97 -8.67 -0.16
C ALA A 106 11.93 -9.86 -1.14
N ALA A 107 10.94 -9.90 -2.03
CA ALA A 107 10.81 -10.94 -3.06
C ALA A 107 11.94 -10.88 -4.11
N ILE A 108 12.38 -9.67 -4.50
CA ILE A 108 13.52 -9.48 -5.41
C ILE A 108 14.84 -9.87 -4.75
N VAL A 109 15.04 -9.49 -3.49
CA VAL A 109 16.28 -9.77 -2.75
C VAL A 109 16.45 -11.27 -2.48
N ASP A 110 15.38 -12.00 -2.16
CA ASP A 110 15.44 -13.47 -2.09
C ASP A 110 15.71 -14.10 -3.47
N GLY A 111 15.43 -13.36 -4.55
CA GLY A 111 15.83 -13.69 -5.92
C GLY A 111 17.31 -13.46 -6.24
N LEU A 112 17.99 -12.55 -5.54
CA LEU A 112 19.41 -12.27 -5.68
C LEU A 112 20.16 -12.94 -4.53
N SER A 113 20.56 -14.18 -4.79
CA SER A 113 21.52 -14.89 -3.95
C SER A 113 22.68 -13.95 -3.59
N HIS A 114 22.81 -13.64 -2.31
CA HIS A 114 23.86 -12.82 -1.68
C HIS A 114 23.89 -11.32 -2.05
N HIS A 115 23.26 -10.46 -1.23
CA HIS A 115 23.94 -9.40 -0.44
C HIS A 115 22.97 -8.30 0.05
N VAL A 116 22.88 -8.20 1.38
CA VAL A 116 22.93 -6.98 2.21
C VAL A 116 21.80 -5.93 2.07
N PHE A 117 20.87 -5.95 3.03
CA PHE A 117 20.28 -4.73 3.57
C PHE A 117 21.31 -4.03 4.49
N PRO A 118 21.68 -2.76 4.30
CA PRO A 118 22.41 -2.03 5.32
C PRO A 118 21.39 -1.58 6.39
N GLY A 119 21.39 -2.27 7.54
CA GLY A 119 20.75 -1.76 8.76
C GLY A 119 19.73 -2.67 9.45
N THR A 120 19.33 -3.80 8.87
CA THR A 120 18.52 -4.81 9.57
C THR A 120 19.05 -6.20 9.22
N GLY A 121 19.60 -6.89 10.22
CA GLY A 121 20.26 -8.18 10.01
C GLY A 121 19.24 -9.24 9.62
N PHE A 122 19.15 -9.55 8.32
CA PHE A 122 18.38 -10.65 7.76
C PHE A 122 19.32 -11.66 7.08
N SER A 123 19.13 -12.95 7.35
CA SER A 123 19.82 -14.08 6.70
C SER A 123 18.78 -15.05 6.14
N THR A 124 19.12 -15.78 5.08
CA THR A 124 18.24 -16.73 4.38
C THR A 124 18.71 -18.16 4.62
N ASP A 125 17.78 -19.09 4.88
CA ASP A 125 18.09 -20.51 4.93
C ASP A 125 17.97 -21.19 3.56
N LYS A 126 18.54 -22.39 3.46
CA LYS A 126 18.64 -23.25 2.27
C LYS A 126 17.30 -23.70 1.65
N TYR A 127 16.16 -23.27 2.21
CA TYR A 127 14.82 -23.61 1.73
C TYR A 127 14.05 -22.39 1.18
N GLY A 128 14.71 -21.22 1.07
CA GLY A 128 14.05 -19.97 0.64
C GLY A 128 13.16 -19.38 1.73
N THR A 129 13.44 -19.69 2.99
CA THR A 129 12.79 -19.10 4.15
C THR A 129 13.78 -18.14 4.83
N VAL A 130 13.38 -16.87 4.97
CA VAL A 130 14.20 -15.86 5.66
C VAL A 130 14.23 -16.17 7.16
N THR A 131 15.38 -16.58 7.70
CA THR A 131 15.60 -16.95 9.11
C THR A 131 16.73 -16.15 9.73
N LEU A 132 16.52 -15.61 10.94
CA LEU A 132 17.59 -15.00 11.73
C LEU A 132 18.34 -16.06 12.54
N SER A 133 19.65 -16.20 12.30
CA SER A 133 20.53 -17.01 13.14
C SER A 133 20.67 -16.35 14.51
N ASN A 134 20.19 -17.06 15.53
CA ASN A 134 20.37 -16.69 16.94
C ASN A 134 21.84 -16.99 17.32
N CYS A 135 22.67 -15.98 17.54
CA CYS A 135 23.93 -16.19 18.28
C CYS A 135 23.58 -16.23 19.78
N PRO A 136 23.94 -17.28 20.52
CA PRO A 136 23.93 -17.23 21.97
C PRO A 136 25.08 -16.31 22.46
N ASN A 137 24.91 -15.73 23.65
CA ASN A 137 26.02 -15.09 24.39
C ASN A 137 27.21 -16.04 24.57
#